data_AF-A0A7M1Q1Q5-F1
#
_entry.id   AF-A0A7M1Q1Q5-F1
#
_cell.length_a   1.000
_cell.length_b   1.000
_cell.length_c   1.000
_cell.angle_alpha   90.00
_cell.angle_beta   90.00
_cell.angle_gamma   90.00
#
_symmetry.space_group_name_H-M   'P 1'
#
loop_
_entity.id
_entity.type
_entity.pdbx_description
1 polymer ?
#
loop_
_entity_poly.entity_id
_entity_poly.type
_entity_poly.pdbx_seq_one_letter_code
_entity_poly.pdbx_strand_id
1 'polypeptide(L)'
;MKIDRTWAEKTFRKWQSVLRLQDWDMELYFVEKEWRKTGDIKIDEDNKCAILMLNDFNPKSLNFEEVIIHELIHVKLWDMDQMLERMIIKVFGNDDDDPKYQFAMEEFFRVLEKTTEDLAKGFVAIGAENKKISMGKVKKEVKAEINK
;
A
#
# COMPACT_ATOMS: atom_id res chain seq x y z
N MET A 1 6.96 -18.79 6.30
CA MET A 1 5.49 -18.91 6.36
C MET A 1 4.98 -18.60 4.96
N LYS A 2 3.97 -19.31 4.46
CA LYS A 2 3.31 -18.99 3.19
C LYS A 2 1.98 -18.32 3.49
N ILE A 3 1.51 -17.44 2.62
CA ILE A 3 0.21 -16.79 2.77
C ILE A 3 -0.88 -17.82 2.46
N ASP A 4 -1.89 -17.94 3.33
CA ASP A 4 -3.11 -18.68 2.99
C ASP A 4 -3.87 -17.92 1.91
N ARG A 5 -3.86 -18.46 0.69
CA ARG A 5 -4.47 -17.84 -0.49
C ARG A 5 -5.98 -17.72 -0.37
N THR A 6 -6.65 -18.70 0.24
CA THR A 6 -8.11 -18.68 0.39
C THR A 6 -8.52 -17.57 1.35
N TRP A 7 -7.79 -17.45 2.46
CA TRP A 7 -7.97 -16.35 3.39
C TRP A 7 -7.67 -14.99 2.75
N ALA A 8 -6.57 -14.88 2.00
CA ALA A 8 -6.17 -13.64 1.35
C ALA A 8 -7.21 -13.18 0.33
N GLU A 9 -7.73 -14.08 -0.51
CA GLU A 9 -8.80 -13.81 -1.46
C GLU A 9 -10.08 -13.34 -0.77
N LYS A 10 -10.53 -14.06 0.26
CA LYS A 10 -11.72 -13.66 1.03
C LYS A 10 -11.56 -12.28 1.66
N THR A 11 -10.38 -12.01 2.23
CA THR A 11 -10.04 -10.73 2.85
C THR A 11 -10.01 -9.60 1.84
N PHE A 12 -9.38 -9.83 0.68
CA PHE A 12 -9.34 -8.90 -0.43
C PHE A 12 -10.73 -8.54 -0.94
N ARG A 13 -11.59 -9.53 -1.23
CA ARG A 13 -12.96 -9.28 -1.70
C ARG A 13 -13.82 -8.55 -0.67
N LYS A 14 -13.66 -8.88 0.61
CA LYS A 14 -14.31 -8.14 1.72
C LYS A 14 -13.92 -6.66 1.67
N TRP A 15 -12.63 -6.34 1.62
CA TRP A 15 -12.16 -4.96 1.69
C TRP A 15 -12.40 -4.18 0.39
N GLN A 16 -12.33 -4.84 -0.77
CA GLN A 16 -12.78 -4.29 -2.05
C GLN A 16 -14.25 -3.82 -1.93
N SER A 17 -15.11 -4.63 -1.30
CA SER A 17 -16.51 -4.27 -1.07
C SER A 17 -16.66 -3.12 -0.07
N VAL A 18 -15.92 -3.12 1.03
CA VAL A 18 -16.00 -2.08 2.07
C VAL A 18 -15.55 -0.72 1.53
N LEU A 19 -14.49 -0.69 0.71
CA LEU A 19 -13.95 0.52 0.09
C LEU A 19 -14.73 0.97 -1.15
N ARG A 20 -15.77 0.22 -1.52
CA ARG A 20 -16.63 0.45 -2.68
C ARG A 20 -15.82 0.51 -3.99
N LEU A 21 -15.04 -0.54 -4.22
CA LEU A 21 -14.20 -0.74 -5.41
C LEU A 21 -14.73 -1.91 -6.27
N GLN A 22 -16.03 -2.22 -6.19
CA GLN A 22 -16.61 -3.31 -6.99
C GLN A 22 -16.78 -2.94 -8.47
N ASP A 23 -16.64 -1.67 -8.84
CA ASP A 23 -16.59 -1.20 -10.23
C ASP A 23 -15.21 -1.34 -10.86
N TRP A 24 -14.22 -1.83 -10.11
CA TRP A 24 -12.89 -2.16 -10.59
C TRP A 24 -12.75 -3.66 -10.81
N ASP A 25 -12.14 -4.04 -11.94
CA ASP A 25 -11.73 -5.41 -12.23
C ASP A 25 -10.38 -5.68 -11.54
N MET A 26 -10.40 -6.43 -10.43
CA MET A 26 -9.22 -6.59 -9.59
C MET A 26 -8.86 -8.04 -9.28
N GLU A 27 -7.55 -8.31 -9.28
CA GLU A 27 -6.96 -9.63 -8.99
C GLU A 27 -5.86 -9.55 -7.92
N LEU A 28 -5.65 -10.66 -7.22
CA LEU A 28 -4.50 -10.85 -6.34
C LEU A 28 -3.40 -11.63 -7.05
N TYR A 29 -2.17 -11.14 -6.91
CA TYR A 29 -0.98 -11.81 -7.41
C TYR A 29 0.00 -12.12 -6.27
N PHE A 30 0.38 -13.37 -6.11
CA PHE A 30 1.35 -13.80 -5.10
C PHE A 30 2.77 -13.77 -5.70
N VAL A 31 3.61 -12.90 -5.17
CA VAL A 31 5.02 -12.79 -5.58
C VAL A 31 5.83 -13.88 -4.89
N GLU A 32 6.14 -14.94 -5.63
CA GLU A 32 6.87 -16.12 -5.15
C GLU A 32 8.40 -16.03 -5.31
N LYS A 33 8.91 -14.92 -5.83
CA LYS A 33 10.35 -14.65 -6.00
C LYS A 33 10.84 -13.57 -5.03
N GLU A 34 12.16 -13.46 -4.90
CA GLU A 34 12.75 -12.40 -4.07
C GLU A 34 12.23 -11.02 -4.47
N TRP A 35 11.65 -10.34 -3.48
CA TRP A 35 11.04 -9.04 -3.68
C TRP A 35 11.15 -8.20 -2.42
N ARG A 36 11.46 -6.91 -2.60
CA ARG A 36 11.77 -6.00 -1.49
C ARG A 36 10.52 -5.51 -0.75
N LYS A 37 9.39 -5.38 -1.46
CA LYS A 37 8.14 -4.84 -0.94
C LYS A 37 7.34 -5.93 -0.23
N THR A 38 6.42 -5.53 0.64
CA THR A 38 5.46 -6.43 1.29
C THR A 38 4.20 -6.58 0.45
N GLY A 39 3.70 -5.45 -0.05
CA GLY A 39 2.61 -5.31 -1.00
C GLY A 39 2.96 -4.24 -2.03
N ASP A 40 2.24 -4.26 -3.14
CA ASP A 40 2.23 -3.20 -4.16
C ASP A 40 0.94 -3.34 -4.96
N ILE A 41 0.48 -2.26 -5.59
CA ILE A 41 -0.62 -2.33 -6.54
C ILE A 41 -0.20 -1.80 -7.90
N LYS A 42 -0.71 -2.44 -8.96
CA LYS A 42 -0.61 -1.97 -10.33
C LYS A 42 -2.00 -1.58 -10.79
N ILE A 43 -2.13 -0.38 -11.36
CA ILE A 43 -3.40 0.24 -11.70
C ILE A 43 -3.37 0.61 -13.18
N ASP A 44 -4.45 0.27 -13.87
CA ASP A 44 -4.82 0.77 -15.19
C ASP A 44 -6.12 1.55 -14.99
N GLU A 45 -6.01 2.87 -14.90
CA GLU A 45 -7.13 3.77 -14.64
C GLU A 45 -8.12 3.80 -15.81
N ASP A 46 -7.62 3.78 -17.05
CA ASP A 46 -8.42 3.88 -18.26
C ASP A 46 -9.39 2.70 -18.38
N ASN A 47 -8.95 1.51 -17.97
CA ASN A 47 -9.76 0.29 -17.97
C ASN A 47 -10.36 -0.08 -16.60
N LYS A 48 -10.08 0.70 -15.54
CA LYS A 48 -10.46 0.38 -14.16
C LYS A 48 -10.02 -1.02 -13.71
N CYS A 49 -8.81 -1.41 -14.09
CA CYS A 49 -8.23 -2.70 -13.75
C CYS A 49 -7.10 -2.52 -12.73
N ALA A 50 -6.97 -3.45 -11.78
CA ALA A 50 -5.84 -3.41 -10.85
C ALA A 50 -5.39 -4.80 -10.37
N ILE A 51 -4.08 -4.94 -10.18
CA ILE A 51 -3.47 -6.15 -9.62
C ILE A 51 -2.82 -5.81 -8.29
N LEU A 52 -3.34 -6.38 -7.20
CA LEU A 52 -2.75 -6.28 -5.87
C LEU A 52 -1.73 -7.40 -5.69
N MET A 53 -0.48 -7.03 -5.53
CA MET A 53 0.66 -7.94 -5.41
C MET A 53 1.00 -8.15 -3.92
N LEU A 54 1.09 -9.40 -3.46
CA LEU A 54 1.49 -9.74 -2.08
C LEU A 54 2.79 -10.57 -2.08
N ASN A 55 3.71 -10.23 -1.18
CA ASN A 55 4.98 -10.96 -1.05
C ASN A 55 4.81 -12.30 -0.32
N ASP A 56 4.81 -13.38 -1.09
CA ASP A 56 4.71 -14.76 -0.60
C ASP A 56 6.08 -15.48 -0.56
N PHE A 57 7.15 -14.82 -1.00
CA PHE A 57 8.52 -15.35 -0.93
C PHE A 57 9.13 -15.16 0.45
N ASN A 58 9.06 -13.94 1.00
CA ASN A 58 9.59 -13.61 2.32
C ASN A 58 8.61 -12.67 3.04
N PRO A 59 7.54 -13.21 3.64
CA PRO A 59 6.54 -12.40 4.31
C PRO A 59 7.15 -11.71 5.54
N LYS A 60 7.58 -10.45 5.37
CA LYS A 60 8.14 -9.62 6.44
C LYS A 60 7.07 -8.94 7.27
N SER A 61 5.83 -8.82 6.76
CA SER A 61 4.72 -8.21 7.50
C SER A 61 4.07 -9.19 8.46
N LEU A 62 3.72 -8.66 9.63
CA LEU A 62 2.99 -9.36 10.68
C LEU A 62 1.47 -9.28 10.48
N ASN A 63 1.00 -8.46 9.52
CA ASN A 63 -0.41 -8.27 9.22
C ASN A 63 -0.62 -8.06 7.71
N PHE A 64 -1.05 -9.11 7.01
CA PHE A 64 -1.36 -9.03 5.57
C PHE A 64 -2.72 -8.38 5.29
N GLU A 65 -3.65 -8.42 6.26
CA GLU A 65 -4.94 -7.75 6.10
C GLU A 65 -4.75 -6.23 6.08
N GLU A 66 -3.88 -5.70 6.95
CA GLU A 66 -3.45 -4.29 6.93
C GLU A 66 -2.84 -3.90 5.58
N VAL A 67 -1.96 -4.73 5.02
CA VAL A 67 -1.34 -4.49 3.70
C VAL A 67 -2.39 -4.47 2.59
N ILE A 68 -3.32 -5.44 2.57
CA ILE A 68 -4.41 -5.46 1.58
C ILE A 68 -5.24 -4.17 1.66
N ILE A 69 -5.61 -3.75 2.86
CA ILE A 69 -6.38 -2.51 3.06
C ILE A 69 -5.59 -1.30 2.56
N HIS A 70 -4.30 -1.20 2.90
CA HIS A 70 -3.41 -0.11 2.50
C HIS A 70 -3.37 0.05 0.97
N GLU A 71 -3.09 -1.05 0.26
CA GLU A 71 -3.01 -1.02 -1.22
C GLU A 71 -4.37 -0.69 -1.86
N LEU A 72 -5.48 -1.16 -1.29
CA LEU A 72 -6.81 -0.81 -1.77
C LEU A 72 -7.17 0.66 -1.53
N ILE A 73 -6.66 1.28 -0.46
CA ILE A 73 -6.85 2.71 -0.22
C ILE A 73 -6.13 3.54 -1.30
N HIS A 74 -4.98 3.10 -1.80
CA HIS A 74 -4.34 3.76 -2.94
C HIS A 74 -5.22 3.74 -4.20
N VAL A 75 -5.90 2.62 -4.50
CA VAL A 75 -6.90 2.60 -5.59
C VAL A 75 -8.04 3.58 -5.31
N LYS A 76 -8.49 3.65 -4.05
CA LYS A 76 -9.58 4.55 -3.67
C LYS A 76 -9.22 6.02 -3.82
N LEU A 77 -7.95 6.38 -3.65
CA LEU A 77 -7.43 7.75 -3.75
C LEU A 77 -6.77 8.05 -5.08
N TRP A 78 -6.73 7.09 -6.01
CA TRP A 78 -5.93 7.15 -7.24
C TRP A 78 -6.11 8.45 -8.03
N ASP A 79 -7.35 8.86 -8.30
CA ASP A 79 -7.63 10.08 -9.07
C ASP A 79 -7.04 11.34 -8.40
N MET A 80 -7.08 11.39 -7.06
CA MET A 80 -6.49 12.49 -6.28
C MET A 80 -4.97 12.44 -6.33
N ASP A 81 -4.39 11.25 -6.21
CA ASP A 81 -2.95 11.03 -6.26
C ASP A 81 -2.40 11.50 -7.62
N GLN A 82 -3.03 11.04 -8.71
CA GLN A 82 -2.67 11.40 -10.08
C GLN A 82 -2.90 12.88 -10.37
N MET A 83 -3.95 13.49 -9.83
CA MET A 83 -4.17 14.93 -9.96
C MET A 83 -3.02 15.73 -9.33
N LEU A 84 -2.59 15.36 -8.13
CA LEU A 84 -1.50 16.04 -7.40
C LEU A 84 -0.14 15.82 -8.05
N GLU A 85 0.16 14.60 -8.49
CA GLU A 85 1.39 14.29 -9.23
C GLU A 85 1.47 15.12 -10.53
N ARG A 86 0.39 15.15 -11.32
CA ARG A 86 0.31 16.00 -12.53
C ARG A 86 0.47 17.48 -12.20
N MET A 87 -0.06 17.96 -11.07
CA MET A 87 0.12 19.34 -10.64
C MET A 87 1.58 19.64 -10.30
N ILE A 88 2.26 18.75 -9.57
CA ILE A 88 3.68 18.89 -9.23
C ILE A 88 4.52 18.92 -10.51
N ILE A 89 4.30 17.97 -11.41
CA ILE A 89 4.97 17.92 -12.71
C ILE A 89 4.74 19.21 -13.51
N LYS A 90 3.52 19.75 -13.48
CA LYS A 90 3.17 20.97 -14.21
C LYS A 90 3.87 22.21 -13.64
N VAL A 91 4.09 22.27 -12.34
CA VAL A 91 4.65 23.43 -11.63
C VAL A 91 6.17 23.38 -11.57
N PHE A 92 6.75 22.21 -11.31
CA PHE A 92 8.18 22.04 -11.06
C PHE A 92 8.94 21.37 -12.22
N GLY A 93 8.23 20.86 -13.23
CA GLY A 93 8.81 20.07 -14.31
C GLY A 93 8.87 18.58 -13.96
N ASN A 94 9.52 17.80 -14.81
CA ASN A 94 9.73 16.36 -14.65
C ASN A 94 11.22 15.99 -14.64
N ASP A 95 12.06 16.93 -14.20
CA ASP A 95 13.49 16.72 -14.06
C ASP A 95 13.78 16.13 -12.68
N ASP A 96 14.13 14.85 -12.65
CA ASP A 96 14.48 14.14 -11.42
C ASP A 96 15.73 14.73 -10.74
N ASP A 97 16.54 15.55 -11.43
CA ASP A 97 17.68 16.23 -10.83
C ASP A 97 17.32 17.63 -10.27
N ASP A 98 16.10 18.16 -10.50
CA ASP A 98 15.67 19.45 -9.91
C ASP A 98 15.33 19.27 -8.41
N PRO A 99 16.05 19.94 -7.49
CA PRO A 99 15.80 19.82 -6.05
C PRO A 99 14.39 20.25 -5.62
N LYS A 100 13.74 21.18 -6.33
CA LYS A 100 12.37 21.61 -6.01
C LYS A 100 11.36 20.53 -6.39
N TYR A 101 11.56 19.88 -7.54
CA TYR A 101 10.72 18.76 -7.97
C TYR A 101 10.87 17.59 -7.00
N GLN A 102 12.11 17.20 -6.67
CA GLN A 102 12.39 16.14 -5.70
C GLN A 102 11.74 16.43 -4.36
N PHE A 103 11.94 17.63 -3.80
CA PHE A 103 11.29 18.03 -2.55
C PHE A 103 9.76 17.92 -2.61
N ALA A 104 9.14 18.45 -3.67
CA ALA A 104 7.68 18.42 -3.82
C ALA A 104 7.14 16.99 -3.94
N MET A 105 7.78 16.14 -4.75
CA MET A 105 7.39 14.74 -4.92
C MET A 105 7.60 13.91 -3.66
N GLU A 106 8.73 14.07 -2.99
CA GLU A 106 9.03 13.38 -1.72
C GLU A 106 8.01 13.76 -0.64
N GLU A 107 7.69 15.04 -0.49
CA GLU A 107 6.70 15.49 0.50
C GLU A 107 5.30 15.00 0.16
N PHE A 108 4.93 15.00 -1.12
CA PHE A 108 3.66 14.43 -1.58
C PHE A 108 3.54 12.94 -1.22
N PHE A 109 4.50 12.11 -1.64
CA PHE A 109 4.49 10.69 -1.31
C PHE A 109 4.57 10.45 0.21
N ARG A 110 5.36 11.25 0.95
CA ARG A 110 5.45 11.14 2.41
C ARG A 110 4.10 11.38 3.08
N VAL A 111 3.29 12.33 2.59
CA VAL A 111 1.96 12.60 3.14
C VAL A 111 0.96 11.55 2.68
N LEU A 112 1.00 11.15 1.42
CA LEU A 112 0.14 10.12 0.86
C LEU A 112 0.29 8.80 1.63
N GLU A 113 1.52 8.28 1.74
CA GLU A 113 1.83 7.02 2.42
C GLU A 113 1.46 7.03 3.91
N LYS A 114 1.65 8.16 4.60
CA LYS A 114 1.23 8.28 6.00
C LYS A 114 -0.29 8.27 6.14
N THR A 115 -0.98 8.91 5.20
CA THR A 115 -2.44 9.00 5.21
C THR A 115 -3.05 7.64 4.88
N THR A 116 -2.55 6.93 3.87
CA THR A 116 -3.03 5.58 3.52
C THR A 116 -2.78 4.58 4.65
N GLU A 117 -1.61 4.64 5.27
CA GLU A 117 -1.26 3.82 6.44
C GLU A 117 -2.17 4.10 7.65
N ASP A 118 -2.42 5.37 7.99
CA ASP A 118 -3.26 5.74 9.14
C ASP A 118 -4.73 5.36 8.89
N LEU A 119 -5.24 5.54 7.67
CA LEU A 119 -6.56 5.07 7.29
C LEU A 119 -6.64 3.53 7.35
N ALA A 120 -5.61 2.82 6.87
CA ALA A 120 -5.56 1.37 6.94
C ALA A 120 -5.65 0.87 8.39
N LYS A 121 -4.91 1.49 9.32
CA LYS A 121 -5.01 1.20 10.76
C LYS A 121 -6.41 1.46 11.32
N GLY A 122 -7.07 2.53 10.88
CA GLY A 122 -8.45 2.82 11.24
C GLY A 122 -9.40 1.70 10.81
N PHE A 123 -9.30 1.25 9.55
CA PHE A 123 -10.09 0.13 9.03
C PHE A 123 -9.76 -1.20 9.74
N VAL A 124 -8.48 -1.44 10.04
CA VAL A 124 -8.05 -2.61 10.83
C VAL A 124 -8.72 -2.60 12.20
N ALA A 125 -8.72 -1.47 12.90
CA ALA A 125 -9.31 -1.37 14.24
C ALA A 125 -10.81 -1.70 14.26
N ILE A 126 -11.56 -1.27 13.24
CA ILE A 126 -13.01 -1.46 13.19
C ILE A 126 -13.43 -2.82 12.63
N GLY A 127 -12.70 -3.38 11.67
CA GLY A 127 -13.22 -4.46 10.83
C GLY A 127 -12.28 -5.62 10.53
N ALA A 128 -10.98 -5.53 10.87
CA ALA A 128 -10.06 -6.64 10.59
C ALA A 128 -10.21 -7.81 11.56
N GLU A 129 -9.91 -9.02 11.08
CA GLU A 129 -9.79 -10.22 11.92
C GLU A 129 -8.57 -10.09 12.83
N ASN A 130 -7.44 -9.62 12.27
CA ASN A 130 -6.24 -9.31 13.03
C ASN A 130 -6.12 -7.80 13.28
N LYS A 131 -6.51 -7.35 14.48
CA LYS A 131 -6.43 -5.94 14.90
C LYS A 131 -5.04 -5.49 15.36
N LYS A 132 -4.02 -6.33 15.27
CA LYS A 132 -2.65 -5.95 15.67
C LYS A 132 -2.05 -5.03 14.62
N ILE A 133 -1.61 -3.86 15.06
CA ILE A 133 -0.89 -2.90 14.22
C ILE A 133 0.57 -3.35 14.04
N SER A 134 1.07 -3.26 12.81
CA SER A 134 2.47 -3.56 12.51
C SER A 134 3.42 -2.53 13.12
N MET A 135 4.34 -2.99 13.98
CA MET A 135 5.41 -2.18 14.59
C MET A 135 6.80 -2.56 14.05
N GLY A 136 6.86 -3.17 12.86
CA GLY A 136 8.05 -3.87 12.35
C GLY A 136 9.28 -2.98 12.20
N LYS A 137 9.15 -1.77 11.65
CA LYS A 137 10.26 -0.82 11.47
C LYS A 137 10.83 -0.36 12.81
N VAL A 138 9.98 0.17 13.68
CA VAL A 138 10.38 0.66 15.01
C VAL A 138 10.95 -0.45 15.88
N LYS A 139 10.42 -1.69 15.82
CA LYS A 139 11.00 -2.83 16.55
C LYS A 139 12.41 -3.18 16.09
N LYS A 140 12.77 -2.95 14.83
CA LYS A 140 14.15 -3.15 14.35
C LYS A 140 15.07 -2.06 14.91
N GLU A 141 14.62 -0.82 14.95
CA GLU A 141 15.37 0.30 15.54
C GLU A 141 15.60 0.06 17.04
N VAL A 142 14.57 -0.34 17.79
CA VAL A 142 14.70 -0.71 19.21
C VAL A 142 15.72 -1.83 19.40
N LYS A 143 15.68 -2.89 18.57
CA LYS A 143 16.68 -3.97 18.64
C LYS A 143 18.09 -3.49 18.31
N ALA A 144 18.23 -2.60 17.33
CA ALA A 144 19.52 -2.02 16.95
C ALA A 144 20.08 -1.12 18.06
N GLU A 145 19.22 -0.48 18.86
CA GLU A 145 19.64 0.35 19.99
C GLU A 145 20.02 -0.48 21.23
N ILE A 146 19.26 -1.54 21.54
CA ILE A 146 19.54 -2.41 22.71
C ILE A 146 20.76 -3.31 22.49
N ASN A 147 21.05 -3.68 21.25
CA ASN A 147 22.21 -4.53 20.91
C ASN A 147 23.50 -3.72 20.64
N LYS A 148 23.53 -2.42 20.98
CA LYS A 148 24.74 -1.61 21.12
C LYS A 148 25.21 -1.62 22.56
#